data_AF-A0A7V5X5I0-F1
#
_entry.id   AF-A0A7V5X5I0-F1
#
_cell.length_a   1.000
_cell.length_b   1.000
_cell.length_c   1.000
_cell.angle_alpha   90.00
_cell.angle_beta   90.00
_cell.angle_gamma   90.00
#
_symmetry.space_group_name_H-M   'P 1'
#
loop_
_entity.id
_entity.type
_entity.pdbx_description
1 polymer ?
#
loop_
_entity_poly.entity_id
_entity_poly.type
_entity_poly.pdbx_seq_one_letter_code
_entity_poly.pdbx_strand_id
1 'polypeptide(L)'
;MEQLKDKEHDFSAKLRQRSVIENLKKYILWERGRRGCNRMEGLPSMGPVSINLDLTSACNFSCPHCVDSGIINTGEALNLDTIRHSIDTLVQKGLLSVILIGGGEPTVHPDFEEVVRYCRGRSLQVGIVTNGSRLERVAAVADLLQEGDWLRLSIDAAREETFYKAHLPGKNVTLKKILTEARQIKQDNPKISLGYSYVIVWEGIFMNGKEICPNIEEINEAVELAGEYDFDYISFKPCLLRLDGSKKESLFSDTDAERENSIIQRIRENLAKAKHNAQVAILESVNLHAMMDRKVHELKRQPNVCHSQFFRTVLAPSGVFHCPAYRGVAKGRIAGSDGYKNLDMFDKTHGALDKSIRNFDAGQECNVVVCFYHHVNWWIERFISSGESVDNLEVVEDNNFFL
;
A
#
# COMPACT_ATOMS: atom_id res chain seq x y z
N MET A 1 14.20 -15.87 7.28
CA MET A 1 15.08 -15.37 6.20
C MET A 1 14.84 -16.03 4.84
N GLU A 2 14.63 -17.36 4.73
CA GLU A 2 14.37 -18.00 3.41
C GLU A 2 13.00 -17.66 2.80
N GLN A 3 11.98 -17.38 3.61
CA GLN A 3 10.62 -17.06 3.13
C GLN A 3 10.46 -15.64 2.53
N LEU A 4 11.41 -14.73 2.73
CA LEU A 4 11.30 -13.33 2.32
C LEU A 4 11.97 -13.03 0.96
N LYS A 5 12.62 -14.02 0.34
CA LYS A 5 13.53 -13.78 -0.79
C LYS A 5 12.86 -13.33 -2.10
N ASP A 6 11.56 -13.57 -2.30
CA ASP A 6 10.91 -13.31 -3.61
C ASP A 6 9.47 -12.76 -3.54
N LYS A 7 8.97 -12.35 -2.37
CA LYS A 7 7.54 -12.01 -2.20
C LYS A 7 7.33 -10.58 -1.72
N GLU A 8 7.43 -9.62 -2.63
CA GLU A 8 6.67 -8.37 -2.48
C GLU A 8 5.34 -8.54 -3.24
N HIS A 9 4.22 -8.60 -2.54
CA HIS A 9 2.88 -8.39 -3.10
C HIS A 9 2.33 -9.49 -4.05
N ASP A 10 2.47 -10.79 -3.74
CA ASP A 10 1.64 -11.82 -4.40
C ASP A 10 0.20 -11.80 -3.86
N PHE A 11 -0.57 -10.84 -4.35
CA PHE A 11 -1.99 -10.73 -4.01
C PHE A 11 -2.82 -11.92 -4.50
N SER A 12 -2.37 -12.64 -5.53
CA SER A 12 -3.07 -13.82 -6.03
C SER A 12 -3.02 -14.97 -5.03
N ALA A 13 -1.88 -15.16 -4.37
CA ALA A 13 -1.73 -16.13 -3.28
C ALA A 13 -2.61 -15.77 -2.09
N LYS A 14 -2.68 -14.48 -1.73
CA LYS A 14 -3.51 -13.97 -0.62
C LYS A 14 -5.00 -14.27 -0.79
N LEU A 15 -5.53 -14.10 -2.01
CA LEU A 15 -6.93 -14.42 -2.29
C LEU A 15 -7.23 -15.93 -2.36
N ARG A 16 -6.18 -16.77 -2.47
CA ARG A 16 -6.26 -18.24 -2.48
C ARG A 16 -6.01 -18.88 -1.12
N GLN A 17 -5.82 -18.09 -0.07
CA GLN A 17 -5.69 -18.61 1.29
C GLN A 17 -7.01 -19.23 1.78
N ARG A 18 -6.93 -20.20 2.70
CA ARG A 18 -8.11 -20.91 3.24
C ARG A 18 -9.22 -19.99 3.76
N SER A 19 -8.85 -18.87 4.37
CA SER A 19 -9.78 -17.87 4.92
C SER A 19 -10.48 -17.01 3.86
N VAL A 20 -9.98 -16.97 2.61
CA VAL A 20 -10.44 -16.06 1.55
C VAL A 20 -10.94 -16.79 0.32
N ILE A 21 -10.48 -18.01 0.06
CA ILE A 21 -10.70 -18.70 -1.22
C ILE A 21 -12.20 -18.87 -1.55
N GLU A 22 -13.05 -19.16 -0.58
CA GLU A 22 -14.49 -19.28 -0.80
C GLU A 22 -15.14 -17.96 -1.20
N ASN A 23 -14.62 -16.84 -0.69
CA ASN A 23 -15.04 -15.51 -1.08
C ASN A 23 -14.60 -15.18 -2.52
N LEU A 24 -13.38 -15.58 -2.90
CA LEU A 24 -12.90 -15.46 -4.27
C LEU A 24 -13.75 -16.30 -5.25
N LYS A 25 -14.09 -17.55 -4.89
CA LYS A 25 -14.96 -18.42 -5.70
C LYS A 25 -16.33 -17.78 -5.95
N LYS A 26 -16.98 -17.27 -4.89
CA LYS A 26 -18.27 -16.57 -5.00
C LYS A 26 -18.18 -15.35 -5.92
N TYR A 27 -17.12 -14.57 -5.81
CA TYR A 27 -16.89 -13.41 -6.68
C TYR A 27 -16.73 -13.81 -8.16
N ILE A 28 -15.92 -14.83 -8.45
CA ILE A 28 -15.70 -15.32 -9.82
C ILE A 28 -17.00 -15.85 -10.44
N LEU A 29 -17.79 -16.63 -9.68
CA LEU A 29 -19.08 -17.15 -10.13
C LEU A 29 -20.06 -16.01 -10.43
N TRP A 30 -20.15 -15.02 -9.54
CA TRP A 30 -20.97 -13.82 -9.74
C TRP A 30 -20.57 -13.07 -11.01
N GLU A 31 -19.28 -12.83 -11.21
CA GLU A 31 -18.76 -12.08 -12.36
C GLU A 31 -19.00 -12.83 -13.68
N ARG A 32 -18.88 -14.17 -13.69
CA ARG A 32 -19.26 -15.02 -14.83
C ARG A 32 -20.75 -14.94 -15.12
N GLY A 33 -21.60 -15.05 -14.10
CA GLY A 33 -23.07 -14.93 -14.24
C GLY A 33 -23.48 -13.57 -14.80
N ARG A 34 -22.84 -12.51 -14.32
CA ARG A 34 -23.01 -11.12 -14.80
C ARG A 34 -22.69 -10.98 -16.29
N ARG A 35 -21.60 -11.57 -16.77
CA ARG A 35 -21.18 -11.55 -18.19
C ARG A 35 -22.08 -12.40 -19.08
N GLY A 36 -22.54 -13.54 -18.58
CA GLY A 36 -23.40 -14.50 -19.30
C GLY A 36 -24.89 -14.14 -19.37
N CYS A 37 -25.28 -12.88 -19.13
CA CYS A 37 -26.67 -12.40 -19.10
C CYS A 37 -27.58 -12.97 -18.00
N ASN A 38 -27.02 -13.60 -16.95
CA ASN A 38 -27.79 -13.97 -15.75
C ASN A 38 -27.92 -12.73 -14.84
N ARG A 39 -28.81 -11.80 -15.23
CA ARG A 39 -28.92 -10.43 -14.69
C ARG A 39 -29.39 -10.32 -13.23
N MET A 40 -29.70 -11.43 -12.55
CA MET A 40 -30.51 -11.39 -11.32
C MET A 40 -29.74 -11.37 -10.00
N GLU A 41 -28.43 -11.57 -9.97
CA GLU A 41 -27.68 -11.63 -8.70
C GLU A 41 -26.88 -10.34 -8.43
N GLY A 42 -27.15 -9.74 -7.26
CA GLY A 42 -26.35 -8.65 -6.71
C GLY A 42 -24.94 -9.12 -6.33
N LEU A 43 -24.01 -8.16 -6.22
CA LEU A 43 -22.64 -8.42 -5.77
C LEU A 43 -22.64 -9.22 -4.45
N PRO A 44 -21.81 -10.28 -4.27
CA PRO A 44 -21.82 -11.09 -3.05
C PRO A 44 -21.68 -10.21 -1.79
N SER A 45 -22.58 -10.37 -0.80
CA SER A 45 -22.67 -9.50 0.39
C SER A 45 -21.55 -9.79 1.40
N MET A 46 -20.32 -9.51 1.00
CA MET A 46 -19.11 -9.61 1.79
C MET A 46 -18.28 -8.34 1.62
N GLY A 47 -17.55 -7.97 2.65
CA GLY A 47 -16.71 -6.78 2.68
C GLY A 47 -15.33 -7.04 2.09
N PRO A 48 -14.49 -5.99 2.01
CA PRO A 48 -13.08 -6.15 1.64
C PRO A 48 -12.36 -7.06 2.63
N VAL A 49 -11.42 -7.84 2.12
CA VAL A 49 -10.54 -8.70 2.93
C VAL A 49 -9.54 -7.86 3.72
N SER A 50 -9.12 -6.73 3.15
CA SER A 50 -8.17 -5.80 3.75
C SER A 50 -8.52 -4.36 3.41
N ILE A 51 -8.33 -3.43 4.34
CA ILE A 51 -8.48 -1.99 4.09
C ILE A 51 -7.20 -1.22 4.37
N ASN A 52 -6.99 -0.14 3.60
CA ASN A 52 -6.18 0.97 4.08
C ASN A 52 -7.07 1.87 4.93
N LEU A 53 -6.62 2.19 6.14
CA LEU A 53 -7.32 3.06 7.07
C LEU A 53 -6.48 4.33 7.29
N ASP A 54 -6.97 5.42 6.72
CA ASP A 54 -6.39 6.75 6.92
C ASP A 54 -7.07 7.36 8.16
N LEU A 55 -6.33 7.58 9.24
CA LEU A 55 -6.92 8.11 10.48
C LEU A 55 -7.17 9.61 10.41
N THR A 56 -6.27 10.34 9.76
CA THR A 56 -6.28 11.80 9.69
C THR A 56 -5.62 12.27 8.40
N SER A 57 -5.99 13.47 7.96
CA SER A 57 -5.21 14.16 6.93
C SER A 57 -3.94 14.82 7.47
N ALA A 58 -3.81 15.00 8.78
CA ALA A 58 -2.67 15.68 9.39
C ALA A 58 -1.36 14.89 9.18
N CYS A 59 -0.34 15.57 8.67
CA CYS A 59 1.02 15.04 8.57
C CYS A 59 2.01 16.08 9.09
N ASN A 60 2.95 15.65 9.92
CA ASN A 60 3.98 16.51 10.51
C ASN A 60 5.29 16.57 9.71
N PHE A 61 5.35 15.92 8.54
CA PHE A 61 6.44 16.02 7.55
C PHE A 61 5.94 16.76 6.30
N SER A 62 6.86 17.27 5.48
CA SER A 62 6.55 18.01 4.25
C SER A 62 7.30 17.47 3.02
N CYS A 63 7.34 16.14 2.87
CA CYS A 63 8.13 15.45 1.85
C CYS A 63 7.82 15.98 0.43
N PRO A 64 8.82 16.45 -0.35
CA PRO A 64 8.59 16.97 -1.70
C PRO A 64 7.99 15.94 -2.67
N HIS A 65 8.26 14.65 -2.48
CA HIS A 65 7.78 13.54 -3.29
C HIS A 65 6.45 12.93 -2.80
N CYS A 66 5.74 13.57 -1.86
CA CYS A 66 4.52 13.00 -1.28
C CYS A 66 3.40 12.83 -2.32
N VAL A 67 2.98 11.56 -2.54
CA VAL A 67 1.89 11.20 -3.46
C VAL A 67 0.51 11.68 -3.00
N ASP A 68 0.36 11.91 -1.69
CA ASP A 68 -0.86 12.40 -1.04
C ASP A 68 -0.82 13.92 -0.79
N SER A 69 0.16 14.65 -1.32
CA SER A 69 0.37 16.09 -1.05
C SER A 69 -0.87 16.97 -1.28
N GLY A 70 -1.76 16.59 -2.21
CA GLY A 70 -3.00 17.31 -2.48
C GLY A 70 -4.16 17.02 -1.51
N ILE A 71 -4.01 16.09 -0.58
CA ILE A 71 -5.07 15.64 0.33
C ILE A 71 -4.65 15.60 1.81
N ILE A 72 -3.38 15.90 2.13
CA ILE A 72 -2.89 16.04 3.50
C ILE A 72 -3.17 17.44 4.06
N ASN A 73 -3.17 17.57 5.39
CA ASN A 73 -3.33 18.82 6.15
C ASN A 73 -4.62 19.60 5.82
N THR A 74 -5.70 18.90 5.47
CA THR A 74 -7.05 19.48 5.25
C THR A 74 -7.79 19.81 6.55
N GLY A 75 -7.31 19.30 7.69
CA GLY A 75 -7.96 19.44 9.00
C GLY A 75 -9.00 18.33 9.29
N GLU A 76 -9.08 17.31 8.45
CA GLU A 76 -10.04 16.21 8.57
C GLU A 76 -9.44 15.02 9.34
N ALA A 77 -10.26 14.38 10.17
CA ALA A 77 -9.90 13.16 10.89
C ALA A 77 -11.14 12.28 11.10
N LEU A 78 -10.93 10.96 11.14
CA LEU A 78 -11.96 10.02 11.56
C LEU A 78 -12.04 10.01 13.09
N ASN A 79 -13.20 10.30 13.66
CA ASN A 79 -13.37 10.10 15.10
C ASN A 79 -13.35 8.60 15.46
N LEU A 80 -12.95 8.31 16.69
CA LEU A 80 -12.81 6.94 17.19
C LEU A 80 -14.09 6.10 17.07
N ASP A 81 -15.27 6.68 17.33
CA ASP A 81 -16.54 5.95 17.25
C ASP A 81 -16.87 5.52 15.82
N THR A 82 -16.64 6.38 14.82
CA THR A 82 -16.79 6.03 13.41
C THR A 82 -15.87 4.87 13.05
N ILE A 83 -14.61 4.90 13.50
CA ILE A 83 -13.64 3.83 13.25
C ILE A 83 -14.13 2.52 13.89
N ARG A 84 -14.48 2.55 15.17
CA ARG A 84 -14.91 1.35 15.93
C ARG A 84 -16.10 0.66 15.29
N HIS A 85 -17.16 1.40 14.99
CA HIS A 85 -18.35 0.84 14.36
C HIS A 85 -18.09 0.37 12.92
N SER A 86 -17.21 1.05 12.19
CA SER A 86 -16.80 0.62 10.85
C SER A 86 -16.04 -0.70 10.89
N ILE A 87 -15.08 -0.84 11.82
CA ILE A 87 -14.33 -2.07 12.02
C ILE A 87 -15.26 -3.22 12.42
N ASP A 88 -16.19 -3.02 13.36
CA ASP A 88 -17.12 -4.09 13.77
C ASP A 88 -18.01 -4.56 12.61
N THR A 89 -18.52 -3.62 11.82
CA THR A 89 -19.33 -3.93 10.62
C THR A 89 -18.51 -4.70 9.58
N LEU A 90 -17.28 -4.28 9.33
CA LEU A 90 -16.40 -4.91 8.35
C LEU A 90 -15.92 -6.29 8.82
N VAL A 91 -15.65 -6.50 10.11
CA VAL A 91 -15.31 -7.80 10.71
C VAL A 91 -16.47 -8.78 10.49
N GLN A 92 -17.73 -8.36 10.73
CA GLN A 92 -18.91 -9.18 10.45
C GLN A 92 -19.03 -9.55 8.96
N LYS A 93 -18.43 -8.75 8.08
CA LYS A 93 -18.45 -8.94 6.62
C LYS A 93 -17.17 -9.57 6.06
N GLY A 94 -16.26 -10.05 6.93
CA GLY A 94 -15.09 -10.84 6.53
C GLY A 94 -13.78 -10.06 6.40
N LEU A 95 -13.67 -8.88 7.02
CA LEU A 95 -12.40 -8.17 7.12
C LEU A 95 -11.38 -8.99 7.93
N LEU A 96 -10.17 -9.13 7.39
CA LEU A 96 -9.07 -9.88 8.02
C LEU A 96 -7.90 -8.99 8.43
N SER A 97 -7.70 -7.84 7.75
CA SER A 97 -6.56 -6.99 8.04
C SER A 97 -6.78 -5.50 7.77
N VAL A 98 -6.03 -4.68 8.52
CA VAL A 98 -6.05 -3.22 8.42
C VAL A 98 -4.63 -2.71 8.27
N ILE A 99 -4.40 -1.85 7.28
CA ILE A 99 -3.16 -1.09 7.16
C ILE A 99 -3.43 0.35 7.56
N LEU A 100 -2.80 0.82 8.63
CA LEU A 100 -2.77 2.22 9.00
C LEU A 100 -1.76 2.94 8.11
N ILE A 101 -2.23 3.62 7.07
CA ILE A 101 -1.38 4.18 6.01
C ILE A 101 -2.05 5.34 5.25
N GLY A 102 -1.26 6.36 4.95
CA GLY A 102 -1.58 7.36 3.92
C GLY A 102 -2.65 8.35 4.34
N GLY A 103 -2.95 9.30 3.45
CA GLY A 103 -3.85 10.44 3.75
C GLY A 103 -3.27 11.45 4.75
N GLY A 104 -2.33 11.03 5.61
CA GLY A 104 -1.60 11.81 6.60
C GLY A 104 -0.59 10.92 7.32
N GLU A 105 -0.19 11.27 8.55
CA GLU A 105 0.65 10.46 9.44
C GLU A 105 -0.22 9.82 10.53
N PRO A 106 -0.43 8.48 10.53
CA PRO A 106 -1.32 7.82 11.48
C PRO A 106 -1.01 8.13 12.95
N THR A 107 0.27 8.20 13.32
CA THR A 107 0.71 8.43 14.71
C THR A 107 0.40 9.83 15.23
N VAL A 108 0.02 10.78 14.37
CA VAL A 108 -0.44 12.12 14.77
C VAL A 108 -1.90 12.11 15.24
N HIS A 109 -2.71 11.13 14.83
CA HIS A 109 -4.11 11.04 15.25
C HIS A 109 -4.22 10.81 16.78
N PRO A 110 -5.00 11.60 17.54
CA PRO A 110 -5.04 11.52 19.01
C PRO A 110 -5.35 10.11 19.52
N ASP A 111 -6.26 9.39 18.85
CA ASP A 111 -6.66 8.03 19.24
C ASP A 111 -5.86 6.90 18.55
N PHE A 112 -4.72 7.18 17.91
CA PHE A 112 -3.93 6.17 17.18
C PHE A 112 -3.74 4.86 17.96
N GLU A 113 -3.26 4.95 19.20
CA GLU A 113 -3.01 3.78 20.04
C GLU A 113 -4.30 2.99 20.29
N GLU A 114 -5.38 3.68 20.62
CA GLU A 114 -6.68 3.06 20.89
C GLU A 114 -7.25 2.37 19.66
N VAL A 115 -7.05 2.93 18.46
CA VAL A 115 -7.40 2.28 17.20
C VAL A 115 -6.59 0.99 17.00
N VAL A 116 -5.29 0.99 17.29
CA VAL A 116 -4.46 -0.24 17.22
C VAL A 116 -4.98 -1.30 18.20
N ARG A 117 -5.24 -0.92 19.46
CA ARG A 117 -5.81 -1.84 20.48
C ARG A 117 -7.14 -2.43 20.00
N TYR A 118 -7.98 -1.58 19.40
CA TYR A 118 -9.28 -1.99 18.90
C TYR A 118 -9.18 -3.03 17.77
N CYS A 119 -8.35 -2.76 16.76
CA CYS A 119 -8.12 -3.69 15.65
C CYS A 119 -7.61 -5.05 16.14
N ARG A 120 -6.58 -5.05 17.01
CA ARG A 120 -6.02 -6.28 17.58
C ARG A 120 -7.04 -7.03 18.46
N GLY A 121 -7.89 -6.31 19.19
CA GLY A 121 -9.00 -6.87 19.96
C GLY A 121 -10.10 -7.52 19.12
N ARG A 122 -10.10 -7.35 17.78
CA ARG A 122 -10.96 -8.07 16.82
C ARG A 122 -10.20 -9.12 16.02
N SER A 123 -8.99 -9.49 16.45
CA SER A 123 -8.12 -10.45 15.77
C SER A 123 -7.76 -10.06 14.34
N LEU A 124 -7.78 -8.76 14.02
CA LEU A 124 -7.34 -8.26 12.72
C LEU A 124 -5.82 -8.18 12.68
N GLN A 125 -5.23 -8.60 11.58
CA GLN A 125 -3.81 -8.34 11.29
C GLN A 125 -3.62 -6.83 11.07
N VAL A 126 -2.57 -6.25 11.63
CA VAL A 126 -2.29 -4.81 11.61
C VAL A 126 -0.96 -4.54 10.92
N GLY A 127 -1.02 -3.68 9.91
CA GLY A 127 0.16 -3.07 9.29
C GLY A 127 0.23 -1.59 9.65
N ILE A 128 1.39 -1.12 10.10
CA ILE A 128 1.58 0.30 10.45
C ILE A 128 2.62 0.89 9.51
N VAL A 129 2.23 1.94 8.78
CA VAL A 129 3.17 2.78 8.03
C VAL A 129 3.28 4.12 8.75
N THR A 130 4.51 4.55 9.03
CA THR A 130 4.77 5.83 9.69
C THR A 130 6.05 6.46 9.15
N ASN A 131 6.13 7.78 9.23
CA ASN A 131 7.34 8.55 8.98
C ASN A 131 8.36 8.46 10.14
N GLY A 132 8.01 7.78 11.23
CA GLY A 132 8.92 7.50 12.36
C GLY A 132 9.08 8.65 13.36
N SER A 133 8.40 9.78 13.17
CA SER A 133 8.56 10.95 14.04
C SER A 133 7.92 10.84 15.43
N ARG A 134 7.01 9.87 15.62
CA ARG A 134 6.29 9.59 16.87
C ARG A 134 6.32 8.11 17.24
N LEU A 135 7.50 7.48 17.15
CA LEU A 135 7.64 6.05 17.43
C LEU A 135 7.33 5.69 18.88
N GLU A 136 7.37 6.63 19.82
CA GLU A 136 6.91 6.41 21.20
C GLU A 136 5.46 5.91 21.25
N ARG A 137 4.62 6.35 20.31
CA ARG A 137 3.22 5.90 20.23
C ARG A 137 3.06 4.50 19.67
N VAL A 138 3.95 4.12 18.76
CA VAL A 138 4.00 2.75 18.24
C VAL A 138 4.53 1.81 19.31
N ALA A 139 5.57 2.22 20.04
CA ALA A 139 6.12 1.47 21.17
C ALA A 139 5.05 1.20 22.24
N ALA A 140 4.17 2.16 22.53
CA ALA A 140 3.08 2.03 23.51
C ALA A 140 2.00 0.97 23.17
N VAL A 141 2.01 0.43 21.95
CA VAL A 141 1.10 -0.64 21.51
C VAL A 141 1.83 -1.81 20.84
N ALA A 142 3.17 -1.80 20.87
CA ALA A 142 3.98 -2.79 20.17
C ALA A 142 3.76 -4.20 20.75
N ASP A 143 3.49 -4.32 22.04
CA ASP A 143 3.22 -5.58 22.75
C ASP A 143 1.94 -6.28 22.27
N LEU A 144 1.01 -5.55 21.66
CA LEU A 144 -0.25 -6.07 21.12
C LEU A 144 -0.09 -6.69 19.72
N LEU A 145 1.01 -6.36 19.04
CA LEU A 145 1.31 -6.85 17.70
C LEU A 145 1.85 -8.29 17.77
N GLN A 146 1.40 -9.11 16.84
CA GLN A 146 1.70 -10.54 16.79
C GLN A 146 2.47 -10.90 15.52
N GLU A 147 2.85 -12.17 15.41
CA GLU A 147 3.44 -12.70 14.19
C GLU A 147 2.52 -12.42 12.99
N GLY A 148 3.11 -11.91 11.91
CA GLY A 148 2.39 -11.41 10.73
C GLY A 148 2.09 -9.91 10.78
N ASP A 149 1.99 -9.27 11.94
CA ASP A 149 1.88 -7.81 12.00
C ASP A 149 3.23 -7.16 11.61
N TRP A 150 3.18 -5.95 11.08
CA TRP A 150 4.39 -5.26 10.62
C TRP A 150 4.35 -3.76 10.88
N LEU A 151 5.55 -3.22 11.08
CA LEU A 151 5.85 -1.81 11.16
C LEU A 151 6.78 -1.45 10.01
N ARG A 152 6.39 -0.50 9.15
CA ARG A 152 7.25 -0.02 8.07
C ARG A 152 7.48 1.47 8.19
N LEU A 153 8.75 1.85 8.16
CA LEU A 153 9.17 3.25 8.22
C LEU A 153 9.46 3.80 6.83
N SER A 154 8.91 4.97 6.52
CA SER A 154 9.23 5.72 5.31
C SER A 154 10.46 6.58 5.55
N ILE A 155 11.64 6.09 5.12
CA ILE A 155 12.92 6.70 5.48
C ILE A 155 13.63 7.33 4.27
N ASP A 156 13.59 6.69 3.09
CA ASP A 156 14.07 7.24 1.81
C ASP A 156 15.50 7.85 1.82
N ALA A 157 16.38 7.48 2.76
CA ALA A 157 17.72 8.06 2.92
C ALA A 157 18.61 7.27 3.88
N ALA A 158 19.88 7.05 3.53
CA ALA A 158 20.88 6.48 4.44
C ALA A 158 21.61 7.56 5.27
N ARG A 159 21.62 8.81 4.81
CA ARG A 159 22.34 9.93 5.44
C ARG A 159 21.40 10.97 6.03
N GLU A 160 21.80 11.59 7.14
CA GLU A 160 21.00 12.64 7.83
C GLU A 160 20.66 13.83 6.92
N GLU A 161 21.61 14.29 6.11
CA GLU A 161 21.38 15.40 5.19
C GLU A 161 20.33 15.05 4.13
N THR A 162 20.42 13.86 3.55
CA THR A 162 19.49 13.34 2.55
C THR A 162 18.11 13.12 3.16
N PHE A 163 18.04 12.57 4.38
CA PHE A 163 16.79 12.42 5.13
C PHE A 163 16.10 13.77 5.36
N TYR A 164 16.84 14.79 5.80
CA TYR A 164 16.29 16.12 6.02
C TYR A 164 15.75 16.74 4.73
N LYS A 165 16.49 16.64 3.62
CA LYS A 165 16.05 17.18 2.32
C LYS A 165 14.88 16.42 1.72
N ALA A 166 14.82 15.09 1.90
CA ALA A 166 13.77 14.23 1.35
C ALA A 166 12.45 14.33 2.14
N HIS A 167 12.51 14.52 3.47
CA HIS A 167 11.31 14.48 4.32
C HIS A 167 10.87 15.83 4.87
N LEU A 168 11.79 16.81 4.93
CA LEU A 168 11.57 18.10 5.60
C LEU A 168 10.89 17.91 6.97
N PRO A 169 11.52 17.16 7.89
CA PRO A 169 10.91 16.78 9.15
C PRO A 169 10.83 17.97 10.12
N GLY A 170 10.00 17.84 11.16
CA GLY A 170 9.94 18.82 12.24
C GLY A 170 11.25 18.97 13.02
N LYS A 171 11.36 20.05 13.80
CA LYS A 171 12.54 20.31 14.66
C LYS A 171 12.78 19.12 15.61
N ASN A 172 14.04 18.70 15.76
CA ASN A 172 14.50 17.61 16.63
C ASN A 172 14.19 16.17 16.18
N VAL A 173 13.72 15.98 14.95
CA VAL A 173 13.61 14.64 14.34
C VAL A 173 14.84 14.41 13.48
N THR A 174 15.58 13.34 13.75
CA THR A 174 16.78 12.94 12.99
C THR A 174 16.66 11.48 12.55
N LEU A 175 17.33 11.11 11.46
CA LEU A 175 17.38 9.74 10.96
C LEU A 175 17.89 8.79 12.05
N LYS A 176 19.00 9.14 12.72
CA LYS A 176 19.59 8.33 13.79
C LYS A 176 18.61 8.06 14.93
N LYS A 177 17.81 9.06 15.32
CA LYS A 177 16.81 8.90 16.37
C LYS A 177 15.75 7.89 15.95
N ILE A 178 15.20 8.05 14.73
CA ILE A 178 14.20 7.13 14.17
C ILE A 178 14.72 5.69 14.15
N LEU A 179 15.92 5.48 13.62
CA LEU A 179 16.54 4.15 13.53
C LEU A 179 16.76 3.53 14.92
N THR A 180 17.21 4.32 15.89
CA THR A 180 17.43 3.85 17.27
C THR A 180 16.12 3.44 17.94
N GLU A 181 15.07 4.25 17.80
CA GLU A 181 13.74 3.95 18.37
C GLU A 181 13.09 2.75 17.68
N ALA A 182 13.24 2.64 16.35
CA ALA A 182 12.76 1.49 15.58
C ALA A 182 13.41 0.18 16.05
N ARG A 183 14.73 0.21 16.24
CA ARG A 183 15.49 -0.92 16.79
C ARG A 183 14.98 -1.33 18.17
N GLN A 184 14.72 -0.36 19.06
CA GLN A 184 14.19 -0.64 20.38
C GLN A 184 12.82 -1.34 20.30
N ILE A 185 11.91 -0.86 19.43
CA ILE A 185 10.60 -1.51 19.23
C ILE A 185 10.77 -2.96 18.75
N LYS A 186 11.70 -3.22 17.82
CA LYS A 186 11.99 -4.58 17.35
C LYS A 186 12.57 -5.46 18.43
N GLN A 187 13.41 -4.92 19.32
CA GLN A 187 13.96 -5.66 20.46
C GLN A 187 12.88 -5.98 21.51
N ASP A 188 11.98 -5.05 21.77
CA ASP A 188 10.87 -5.22 22.71
C ASP A 188 9.83 -6.23 22.20
N ASN A 189 9.60 -6.26 20.88
CA ASN A 189 8.75 -7.28 20.25
C ASN A 189 9.38 -7.84 18.96
N PRO A 190 10.19 -8.91 19.05
CA PRO A 190 10.86 -9.50 17.88
C PRO A 190 9.91 -10.17 16.89
N LYS A 191 8.64 -10.39 17.25
CA LYS A 191 7.64 -11.06 16.40
C LYS A 191 7.14 -10.20 15.25
N ILE A 192 7.21 -8.87 15.39
CA ILE A 192 6.78 -7.95 14.33
C ILE A 192 7.80 -7.94 13.20
N SER A 193 7.34 -7.79 11.96
CA SER A 193 8.23 -7.50 10.86
C SER A 193 8.51 -5.98 10.80
N LEU A 194 9.78 -5.59 10.94
CA LEU A 194 10.24 -4.22 10.84
C LEU A 194 10.82 -3.96 9.44
N GLY A 195 10.16 -3.07 8.70
CA GLY A 195 10.48 -2.75 7.31
C GLY A 195 11.04 -1.35 7.12
N TYR A 196 12.08 -1.24 6.31
CA TYR A 196 12.65 0.01 5.83
C TYR A 196 12.08 0.28 4.43
N SER A 197 11.28 1.33 4.23
CA SER A 197 10.82 1.75 2.90
C SER A 197 11.75 2.81 2.31
N TYR A 198 12.15 2.60 1.05
CA TYR A 198 13.08 3.47 0.32
C TYR A 198 12.56 3.78 -1.08
N VAL A 199 12.16 5.02 -1.31
CA VAL A 199 11.86 5.56 -2.65
C VAL A 199 13.17 6.04 -3.29
N ILE A 200 13.57 5.41 -4.39
CA ILE A 200 14.74 5.77 -5.17
C ILE A 200 14.45 7.02 -6.01
N VAL A 201 15.18 8.08 -5.72
CA VAL A 201 15.17 9.37 -6.41
C VAL A 201 16.53 9.56 -7.10
N TRP A 202 16.52 9.98 -8.35
CA TRP A 202 17.70 10.28 -9.15
C TRP A 202 17.71 11.75 -9.57
N GLU A 203 18.83 12.21 -10.13
CA GLU A 203 19.05 13.61 -10.50
C GLU A 203 18.07 14.09 -11.56
N GLY A 204 17.68 15.36 -11.45
CA GLY A 204 16.79 16.06 -12.37
C GLY A 204 15.34 15.57 -12.32
N ILE A 205 14.91 15.07 -11.16
CA ILE A 205 13.50 14.95 -10.80
C ILE A 205 13.05 16.27 -10.17
N PHE A 206 12.04 16.91 -10.75
CA PHE A 206 11.46 18.15 -10.24
C PHE A 206 10.00 17.96 -9.81
N MET A 207 9.64 18.49 -8.65
CA MET A 207 8.25 18.58 -8.19
C MET A 207 7.99 20.00 -7.66
N ASN A 208 6.90 20.62 -8.11
CA ASN A 208 6.53 22.00 -7.77
C ASN A 208 7.69 23.01 -8.01
N GLY A 209 8.45 22.82 -9.10
CA GLY A 209 9.57 23.69 -9.48
C GLY A 209 10.84 23.54 -8.64
N LYS A 210 10.92 22.54 -7.75
CA LYS A 210 12.12 22.22 -6.98
C LYS A 210 12.64 20.85 -7.34
N GLU A 211 13.95 20.73 -7.48
CA GLU A 211 14.61 19.43 -7.62
C GLU A 211 14.48 18.66 -6.30
N ILE A 212 14.09 17.39 -6.40
CA ILE A 212 14.06 16.49 -5.25
C ILE A 212 15.48 15.98 -5.00
N CYS A 213 15.87 15.89 -3.74
CA CYS A 213 17.19 15.39 -3.38
C CYS A 213 17.39 13.95 -3.92
N PRO A 214 18.37 13.73 -4.82
CA PRO A 214 18.68 12.39 -5.29
C PRO A 214 19.26 11.57 -4.16
N ASN A 215 18.94 10.28 -4.13
CA ASN A 215 19.39 9.32 -3.12
C ASN A 215 19.80 7.98 -3.74
N ILE A 216 19.86 7.88 -5.08
CA ILE A 216 20.23 6.65 -5.81
C ILE A 216 21.60 6.07 -5.38
N GLU A 217 22.56 6.93 -5.03
CA GLU A 217 23.89 6.51 -4.59
C GLU A 217 23.94 6.00 -3.14
N GLU A 218 22.87 6.19 -2.36
CA GLU A 218 22.78 5.74 -0.96
C GLU A 218 22.16 4.34 -0.83
N ILE A 219 21.79 3.68 -1.92
CA ILE A 219 21.15 2.34 -1.89
C ILE A 219 21.98 1.33 -1.06
N ASN A 220 23.29 1.25 -1.29
CA ASN A 220 24.15 0.32 -0.54
C ASN A 220 24.23 0.67 0.95
N GLU A 221 24.45 1.96 1.27
CA GLU A 221 24.48 2.44 2.66
C GLU A 221 23.14 2.22 3.37
N ALA A 222 22.02 2.36 2.67
CA ALA A 222 20.69 2.12 3.24
C ALA A 222 20.48 0.65 3.62
N VAL A 223 21.00 -0.28 2.81
CA VAL A 223 20.99 -1.72 3.14
C VAL A 223 21.88 -2.02 4.34
N GLU A 224 23.06 -1.41 4.41
CA GLU A 224 23.96 -1.54 5.56
C GLU A 224 23.31 -1.02 6.85
N LEU A 225 22.71 0.17 6.81
CA LEU A 225 21.96 0.75 7.92
C LEU A 225 20.79 -0.14 8.35
N ALA A 226 20.01 -0.67 7.39
CA ALA A 226 18.89 -1.55 7.71
C ALA A 226 19.38 -2.80 8.48
N GLY A 227 20.51 -3.37 8.08
CA GLY A 227 21.15 -4.46 8.83
C GLY A 227 21.65 -4.04 10.22
N GLU A 228 22.32 -2.89 10.34
CA GLU A 228 22.86 -2.37 11.62
C GLU A 228 21.77 -2.15 12.69
N TYR A 229 20.58 -1.73 12.26
CA TYR A 229 19.45 -1.38 13.14
C TYR A 229 18.37 -2.47 13.22
N ASP A 230 18.73 -3.72 12.92
CA ASP A 230 17.88 -4.91 13.10
C ASP A 230 16.56 -4.88 12.29
N PHE A 231 16.52 -4.19 11.14
CA PHE A 231 15.37 -4.28 10.23
C PHE A 231 15.31 -5.68 9.59
N ASP A 232 14.11 -6.23 9.44
CA ASP A 232 13.93 -7.54 8.80
C ASP A 232 14.08 -7.45 7.28
N TYR A 233 13.69 -6.30 6.69
CA TYR A 233 13.83 -6.04 5.27
C TYR A 233 13.95 -4.54 4.94
N ILE A 234 14.50 -4.26 3.77
CA ILE A 234 14.44 -2.97 3.09
C ILE A 234 13.76 -3.14 1.73
N SER A 235 12.76 -2.30 1.43
CA SER A 235 11.98 -2.33 0.19
C SER A 235 12.24 -1.10 -0.65
N PHE A 236 12.70 -1.33 -1.88
CA PHE A 236 13.03 -0.31 -2.86
C PHE A 236 11.89 -0.09 -3.87
N LYS A 237 11.55 1.17 -4.08
CA LYS A 237 10.52 1.62 -5.03
C LYS A 237 11.07 2.75 -5.89
N PRO A 238 10.76 2.80 -7.19
CA PRO A 238 11.17 3.95 -7.98
C PRO A 238 10.31 5.16 -7.63
N CYS A 239 10.88 6.36 -7.66
CA CYS A 239 10.11 7.59 -7.62
C CYS A 239 9.20 7.66 -8.85
N LEU A 240 7.88 7.64 -8.63
CA LEU A 240 6.88 7.82 -9.69
C LEU A 240 6.54 9.31 -9.81
N LEU A 241 6.66 9.87 -11.01
CA LEU A 241 6.31 11.26 -11.28
C LEU A 241 4.91 11.34 -11.86
N ARG A 242 4.05 12.18 -11.30
CA ARG A 242 2.80 12.55 -11.95
C ARG A 242 3.09 13.68 -12.94
N LEU A 243 2.95 13.40 -14.24
CA LEU A 243 3.15 14.38 -15.31
C LEU A 243 2.02 15.42 -15.31
N ASP A 244 2.39 16.70 -15.25
CA ASP A 244 1.44 17.82 -15.35
C ASP A 244 0.69 17.83 -16.69
N GLY A 245 -0.57 18.27 -16.65
CA GLY A 245 -1.50 18.29 -17.78
C GLY A 245 -2.19 16.95 -18.05
N SER A 246 -1.46 15.84 -18.00
CA SER A 246 -2.02 14.50 -18.28
C SER A 246 -2.42 13.72 -17.02
N LYS A 247 -1.94 14.14 -15.83
CA LYS A 247 -2.13 13.49 -14.51
C LYS A 247 -1.61 12.04 -14.47
N LYS A 248 -0.67 11.68 -15.35
CA LYS A 248 -0.17 10.30 -15.54
C LYS A 248 1.04 10.01 -14.68
N GLU A 249 1.11 8.85 -14.04
CA GLU A 249 2.34 8.37 -13.40
C GLU A 249 3.31 7.91 -14.49
N SER A 250 4.41 8.62 -14.67
CA SER A 250 5.52 8.23 -15.53
C SER A 250 6.78 8.10 -14.70
N LEU A 251 7.65 7.21 -15.14
CA LEU A 251 9.07 7.31 -14.84
C LEU A 251 9.64 8.28 -15.88
N PHE A 252 10.48 9.21 -15.43
CA PHE A 252 11.10 10.24 -16.26
C PHE A 252 10.10 11.28 -16.81
N SER A 253 10.45 12.57 -16.68
CA SER A 253 9.68 13.69 -17.25
C SER A 253 9.96 13.88 -18.75
N ASP A 254 11.16 13.46 -19.21
CA ASP A 254 11.66 13.66 -20.57
C ASP A 254 11.97 12.32 -21.24
N THR A 255 11.68 12.23 -22.54
CA THR A 255 11.84 11.03 -23.40
C THR A 255 13.29 10.69 -23.76
N ASP A 256 14.27 11.10 -22.94
CA ASP A 256 15.68 10.82 -23.18
C ASP A 256 16.00 9.36 -22.82
N ALA A 257 16.00 8.51 -23.84
CA ALA A 257 16.28 7.09 -23.71
C ALA A 257 17.70 6.81 -23.17
N GLU A 258 18.69 7.65 -23.47
CA GLU A 258 20.05 7.46 -22.97
C GLU A 258 20.13 7.75 -21.48
N ARG A 259 19.47 8.84 -21.03
CA ARG A 259 19.36 9.17 -19.61
C ARG A 259 18.61 8.09 -18.83
N GLU A 260 17.49 7.60 -19.35
CA GLU A 260 16.74 6.48 -18.76
C GLU A 260 17.63 5.22 -18.62
N ASN A 261 18.38 4.87 -19.68
CA ASN A 261 19.30 3.73 -19.66
C ASN A 261 20.36 3.88 -18.56
N SER A 262 20.97 5.06 -18.47
CA SER A 262 21.99 5.37 -17.48
C SER A 262 21.45 5.22 -16.06
N ILE A 263 20.25 5.71 -15.78
CA ILE A 263 19.63 5.62 -14.46
C ILE A 263 19.27 4.17 -14.11
N ILE A 264 18.65 3.42 -15.03
CA ILE A 264 18.34 2.00 -14.81
C ILE A 264 19.63 1.21 -14.52
N GLN A 265 20.70 1.49 -15.27
CA GLN A 265 21.99 0.84 -15.07
C GLN A 265 22.58 1.17 -13.70
N ARG A 266 22.56 2.44 -13.28
CA ARG A 266 23.00 2.85 -11.93
C ARG A 266 22.21 2.19 -10.82
N ILE A 267 20.88 2.08 -10.95
CA ILE A 267 20.03 1.37 -9.98
C ILE A 267 20.45 -0.11 -9.89
N ARG A 268 20.61 -0.78 -11.03
CA ARG A 268 21.03 -2.19 -11.08
C ARG A 268 22.39 -2.41 -10.43
N GLU A 269 23.36 -1.56 -10.73
CA GLU A 269 24.71 -1.65 -10.17
C GLU A 269 24.70 -1.44 -8.66
N ASN A 270 23.96 -0.45 -8.16
CA ASN A 270 23.85 -0.19 -6.73
C ASN A 270 23.10 -1.30 -5.99
N LEU A 271 22.01 -1.84 -6.55
CA LEU A 271 21.31 -3.00 -5.99
C LEU A 271 22.18 -4.26 -6.00
N ALA A 272 22.94 -4.50 -7.07
CA ALA A 272 23.84 -5.65 -7.17
C ALA A 272 24.96 -5.57 -6.10
N LYS A 273 25.54 -4.39 -5.90
CA LYS A 273 26.50 -4.14 -4.80
C LYS A 273 25.88 -4.42 -3.44
N ALA A 274 24.70 -3.84 -3.19
CA ALA A 274 23.99 -4.00 -1.92
C ALA A 274 23.66 -5.47 -1.60
N LYS A 275 23.22 -6.25 -2.61
CA LYS A 275 22.91 -7.68 -2.47
C LYS A 275 24.12 -8.54 -2.11
N HIS A 276 25.33 -8.16 -2.51
CA HIS A 276 26.53 -8.99 -2.30
C HIS A 276 26.83 -9.20 -0.81
N ASN A 277 26.58 -8.20 0.04
CA ASN A 277 26.91 -8.22 1.47
C ASN A 277 25.68 -8.04 2.38
N ALA A 278 24.47 -8.21 1.84
CA ALA A 278 23.23 -7.92 2.56
C ALA A 278 23.03 -8.89 3.74
N GLN A 279 22.93 -8.33 4.95
CA GLN A 279 22.49 -9.06 6.15
C GLN A 279 20.98 -8.97 6.37
N VAL A 280 20.30 -8.15 5.57
CA VAL A 280 18.87 -7.85 5.61
C VAL A 280 18.22 -8.28 4.28
N ALA A 281 16.94 -8.64 4.30
CA ALA A 281 16.24 -8.96 3.06
C ALA A 281 16.05 -7.69 2.21
N ILE A 282 16.39 -7.77 0.91
CA ILE A 282 16.16 -6.69 -0.05
C ILE A 282 14.93 -7.04 -0.88
N LEU A 283 13.91 -6.20 -0.80
CA LEU A 283 12.68 -6.32 -1.59
C LEU A 283 12.67 -5.26 -2.68
N GLU A 284 12.29 -5.68 -3.89
CA GLU A 284 12.14 -4.81 -5.04
C GLU A 284 10.67 -4.78 -5.44
N SER A 285 10.07 -3.59 -5.46
CA SER A 285 8.66 -3.48 -5.80
C SER A 285 8.40 -3.90 -7.25
N VAL A 286 7.17 -4.35 -7.54
CA VAL A 286 6.70 -4.66 -8.91
C VAL A 286 6.97 -3.49 -9.87
N ASN A 287 6.82 -2.26 -9.38
CA ASN A 287 7.07 -1.05 -10.18
C ASN A 287 8.57 -0.87 -10.48
N LEU A 288 9.45 -1.26 -9.56
CA LEU A 288 10.91 -1.24 -9.76
C LEU A 288 11.34 -2.28 -10.79
N HIS A 289 10.82 -3.51 -10.69
CA HIS A 289 11.08 -4.53 -11.70
C HIS A 289 10.59 -4.10 -13.08
N ALA A 290 9.35 -3.62 -13.17
CA ALA A 290 8.80 -3.12 -14.43
C ALA A 290 9.58 -1.91 -14.98
N MET A 291 10.14 -1.06 -14.12
CA MET A 291 11.06 0.01 -14.54
C MET A 291 12.32 -0.58 -15.19
N MET A 292 13.02 -1.45 -14.48
CA MET A 292 14.28 -2.02 -14.94
C MET A 292 14.09 -2.84 -16.23
N ASP A 293 12.95 -3.52 -16.36
CA ASP A 293 12.60 -4.32 -17.54
C ASP A 293 11.96 -3.51 -18.67
N ARG A 294 11.73 -2.20 -18.48
CA ARG A 294 11.04 -1.29 -19.43
C ARG A 294 9.59 -1.69 -19.74
N LYS A 295 8.94 -2.32 -18.77
CA LYS A 295 7.58 -2.85 -18.84
C LYS A 295 6.56 -2.06 -18.03
N VAL A 296 6.88 -0.85 -17.54
CA VAL A 296 5.92 -0.02 -16.80
C VAL A 296 4.64 0.27 -17.59
N HIS A 297 4.74 0.36 -18.91
CA HIS A 297 3.58 0.51 -19.78
C HIS A 297 2.62 -0.68 -19.73
N GLU A 298 3.08 -1.88 -19.36
CA GLU A 298 2.25 -3.06 -19.17
C GLU A 298 1.41 -2.93 -17.90
N LEU A 299 1.98 -2.40 -16.81
CA LEU A 299 1.27 -2.19 -15.53
C LEU A 299 0.12 -1.16 -15.64
N LYS A 300 0.17 -0.30 -16.67
CA LYS A 300 -0.90 0.66 -17.01
C LYS A 300 -2.04 0.03 -17.81
N ARG A 301 -1.83 -1.15 -18.40
CA ARG A 301 -2.87 -1.87 -19.13
C ARG A 301 -3.61 -2.77 -18.16
N GLN A 302 -4.84 -2.38 -17.82
CA GLN A 302 -5.72 -3.14 -16.94
C GLN A 302 -6.85 -3.78 -17.75
N PRO A 303 -7.44 -4.89 -17.28
CA PRO A 303 -8.74 -5.33 -17.81
C PRO A 303 -9.79 -4.25 -17.55
N ASN A 304 -10.88 -4.24 -18.32
CA ASN A 304 -11.96 -3.26 -18.16
C ASN A 304 -12.56 -3.31 -16.74
N VAL A 305 -12.64 -4.50 -16.13
CA VAL A 305 -13.12 -4.69 -14.76
C VAL A 305 -11.93 -4.75 -13.80
N CYS A 306 -11.84 -3.81 -12.86
CA CYS A 306 -10.85 -3.90 -11.77
C CYS A 306 -11.39 -4.80 -10.65
N HIS A 307 -11.03 -6.08 -10.69
CA HIS A 307 -11.46 -7.06 -9.70
C HIS A 307 -11.02 -6.74 -8.27
N SER A 308 -9.87 -6.08 -8.12
CA SER A 308 -9.32 -5.72 -6.80
C SER A 308 -10.19 -4.74 -6.00
N GLN A 309 -11.08 -3.96 -6.66
CA GLN A 309 -12.03 -3.08 -5.97
C GLN A 309 -12.92 -3.83 -4.98
N PHE A 310 -13.19 -5.11 -5.24
CA PHE A 310 -14.02 -5.94 -4.37
C PHE A 310 -13.30 -6.38 -3.09
N PHE A 311 -12.02 -6.69 -3.20
CA PHE A 311 -11.27 -7.30 -2.11
C PHE A 311 -10.57 -6.28 -1.21
N ARG A 312 -10.40 -5.04 -1.68
CA ARG A 312 -9.68 -3.99 -0.96
C ARG A 312 -10.29 -2.62 -1.17
N THR A 313 -10.41 -1.87 -0.08
CA THR A 313 -10.89 -0.48 -0.12
C THR A 313 -10.03 0.42 0.78
N VAL A 314 -10.28 1.72 0.70
CA VAL A 314 -9.71 2.73 1.58
C VAL A 314 -10.84 3.33 2.41
N LEU A 315 -10.68 3.37 3.72
CA LEU A 315 -11.52 4.17 4.61
C LEU A 315 -10.69 5.38 5.07
N ALA A 316 -11.12 6.58 4.68
CA ALA A 316 -10.42 7.83 4.96
C ALA A 316 -11.39 8.91 5.48
N PRO A 317 -10.88 10.02 6.08
CA PRO A 317 -11.73 11.11 6.54
C PRO A 317 -12.60 11.70 5.42
N SER A 318 -12.07 11.73 4.20
CA SER A 318 -12.75 12.26 3.01
C SER A 318 -13.71 11.27 2.34
N GLY A 319 -13.80 10.03 2.80
CA GLY A 319 -14.73 9.03 2.27
C GLY A 319 -14.19 7.61 2.22
N VAL A 320 -15.03 6.70 1.71
CA VAL A 320 -14.63 5.34 1.32
C VAL A 320 -14.31 5.32 -0.16
N PHE A 321 -13.16 4.77 -0.53
CA PHE A 321 -12.70 4.66 -1.91
C PHE A 321 -12.41 3.22 -2.31
N HIS A 322 -12.66 2.88 -3.58
CA HIS A 322 -12.43 1.52 -4.10
C HIS A 322 -10.95 1.19 -4.40
N CYS A 323 -10.04 2.16 -4.25
CA CYS A 323 -8.64 2.05 -4.66
C CYS A 323 -7.79 3.13 -3.99
N PRO A 324 -6.61 2.78 -3.44
CA PRO A 324 -5.64 3.75 -2.92
C PRO A 324 -5.19 4.81 -3.94
N ALA A 325 -5.00 4.45 -5.22
CA ALA A 325 -4.59 5.40 -6.25
C ALA A 325 -5.66 6.48 -6.55
N TYR A 326 -6.93 6.19 -6.22
CA TYR A 326 -8.06 7.11 -6.35
C TYR A 326 -8.49 7.72 -5.01
N ARG A 327 -7.68 7.57 -3.96
CA ARG A 327 -7.90 8.26 -2.68
C ARG A 327 -8.03 9.77 -2.92
N GLY A 328 -9.08 10.38 -2.36
CA GLY A 328 -9.38 11.80 -2.56
C GLY A 328 -9.93 12.16 -3.95
N VAL A 329 -10.07 11.19 -4.86
CA VAL A 329 -10.62 11.40 -6.21
C VAL A 329 -12.08 11.00 -6.25
N ALA A 330 -12.97 11.93 -6.63
CA ALA A 330 -14.42 11.70 -6.63
C ALA A 330 -14.84 10.44 -7.40
N LYS A 331 -14.15 10.14 -8.51
CA LYS A 331 -14.43 8.97 -9.36
C LYS A 331 -14.20 7.62 -8.67
N GLY A 332 -13.30 7.57 -7.69
CA GLY A 332 -13.08 6.35 -6.91
C GLY A 332 -13.82 6.29 -5.59
N ARG A 333 -14.58 7.33 -5.24
CA ARG A 333 -15.36 7.39 -4.01
C ARG A 333 -16.63 6.57 -4.16
N ILE A 334 -16.86 5.65 -3.23
CA ILE A 334 -18.05 4.80 -3.18
C ILE A 334 -18.98 5.13 -2.00
N ALA A 335 -18.49 5.81 -0.97
CA ALA A 335 -19.32 6.33 0.13
C ALA A 335 -18.64 7.51 0.88
N GLY A 336 -19.38 8.11 1.81
CA GLY A 336 -18.83 9.01 2.84
C GLY A 336 -17.97 8.26 3.85
N SER A 337 -17.35 8.98 4.78
CA SER A 337 -16.46 8.40 5.81
C SER A 337 -17.20 7.56 6.85
N ASP A 338 -18.53 7.62 6.87
CA ASP A 338 -19.44 6.78 7.64
C ASP A 338 -19.96 5.57 6.86
N GLY A 339 -19.46 5.33 5.64
CA GLY A 339 -19.95 4.29 4.73
C GLY A 339 -19.91 2.86 5.28
N TYR A 340 -19.15 2.60 6.33
CA TYR A 340 -19.11 1.31 7.02
C TYR A 340 -19.65 1.35 8.44
N LYS A 341 -20.19 2.48 8.91
CA LYS A 341 -20.56 2.69 10.32
C LYS A 341 -21.61 1.71 10.85
N ASN A 342 -22.44 1.12 9.99
CA ASN A 342 -23.40 0.08 10.36
C ASN A 342 -23.79 -0.71 9.10
N LEU A 343 -24.60 -1.76 9.27
CA LEU A 343 -25.02 -2.63 8.17
C LEU A 343 -25.80 -1.90 7.06
N ASP A 344 -26.66 -0.93 7.39
CA ASP A 344 -27.40 -0.14 6.38
C ASP A 344 -26.45 0.74 5.55
N MET A 345 -25.48 1.40 6.19
CA MET A 345 -24.43 2.14 5.49
C MET A 345 -23.57 1.21 4.65
N PHE A 346 -23.19 0.05 5.18
CA PHE A 346 -22.44 -0.96 4.44
C PHE A 346 -23.19 -1.40 3.19
N ASP A 347 -24.48 -1.72 3.27
CA ASP A 347 -25.26 -2.17 2.11
C ASP A 347 -25.36 -1.09 1.03
N LYS A 348 -25.48 0.19 1.43
CA LYS A 348 -25.42 1.34 0.49
C LYS A 348 -24.04 1.45 -0.17
N THR A 349 -22.98 1.36 0.61
CA THR A 349 -21.59 1.37 0.11
C THR A 349 -21.34 0.19 -0.83
N HIS A 350 -21.87 -0.98 -0.51
CA HIS A 350 -21.77 -2.20 -1.31
C HIS A 350 -22.54 -2.08 -2.64
N GLY A 351 -23.72 -1.45 -2.62
CA GLY A 351 -24.46 -1.12 -3.84
C GLY A 351 -23.73 -0.09 -4.72
N ALA A 352 -23.03 0.88 -4.11
CA ALA A 352 -22.18 1.81 -4.86
C ALA A 352 -20.94 1.10 -5.43
N LEU A 353 -20.36 0.14 -4.70
CA LEU A 353 -19.26 -0.70 -5.17
C LEU A 353 -19.69 -1.58 -6.36
N ASP A 354 -20.88 -2.21 -6.31
CA ASP A 354 -21.42 -2.97 -7.45
C ASP A 354 -21.56 -2.09 -8.71
N LYS A 355 -22.10 -0.88 -8.55
CA LYS A 355 -22.15 0.12 -9.64
C LYS A 355 -20.76 0.49 -10.13
N SER A 356 -19.81 0.67 -9.22
CA SER A 356 -18.42 0.98 -9.57
C SER A 356 -17.78 -0.13 -10.40
N ILE A 357 -17.87 -1.40 -9.96
CA ILE A 357 -17.32 -2.56 -10.69
C ILE A 357 -17.90 -2.67 -12.11
N ARG A 358 -19.18 -2.28 -12.29
CA ARG A 358 -19.86 -2.34 -13.60
C ARG A 358 -19.50 -1.18 -14.53
N ASN A 359 -19.28 0.02 -13.99
CA ASN A 359 -19.22 1.26 -14.78
C ASN A 359 -17.82 1.87 -14.84
N PHE A 360 -16.94 1.54 -13.89
CA PHE A 360 -15.56 2.03 -13.88
C PHE A 360 -14.73 1.17 -14.84
N ASP A 361 -14.44 1.71 -16.03
CA ASP A 361 -13.57 1.05 -17.01
C ASP A 361 -12.10 1.24 -16.63
N ALA A 362 -11.53 0.28 -15.91
CA ALA A 362 -10.14 0.37 -15.48
C ALA A 362 -9.13 0.38 -16.64
N GLY A 363 -9.49 -0.16 -17.82
CA GLY A 363 -8.65 -0.08 -19.02
C GLY A 363 -8.49 1.34 -19.54
N GLN A 364 -9.52 2.19 -19.34
CA GLN A 364 -9.48 3.61 -19.70
C GLN A 364 -9.02 4.49 -18.54
N GLU A 365 -9.55 4.27 -17.34
CA GLU A 365 -9.31 5.16 -16.20
C GLU A 365 -7.91 5.00 -15.61
N CYS A 366 -7.41 3.77 -15.55
CA CYS A 366 -6.12 3.44 -14.95
C CYS A 366 -4.98 3.38 -15.99
N ASN A 367 -5.18 3.85 -17.23
CA ASN A 367 -4.20 3.79 -18.33
C ASN A 367 -2.89 4.57 -18.06
N VAL A 368 -2.81 5.16 -16.88
CA VAL A 368 -1.79 6.08 -16.42
C VAL A 368 -1.35 5.84 -14.99
N VAL A 369 -1.98 4.87 -14.32
CA VAL A 369 -1.65 4.44 -12.98
C VAL A 369 -0.77 3.21 -13.09
N VAL A 370 0.37 3.20 -12.39
CA VAL A 370 1.21 2.00 -12.32
C VAL A 370 0.61 1.08 -11.27
N CYS A 371 -0.30 0.21 -11.70
CA CYS A 371 -1.18 -0.54 -10.81
C CYS A 371 -0.46 -1.65 -10.03
N PHE A 372 -0.37 -1.51 -8.71
CA PHE A 372 0.13 -2.57 -7.80
C PHE A 372 -0.67 -3.88 -7.89
N TYR A 373 -1.92 -3.81 -8.33
CA TYR A 373 -2.81 -4.96 -8.45
C TYR A 373 -2.85 -5.54 -9.89
N HIS A 374 -1.96 -5.11 -10.78
CA HIS A 374 -1.96 -5.52 -12.19
C HIS A 374 -1.98 -7.05 -12.35
N HIS A 375 -1.06 -7.76 -11.69
CA HIS A 375 -0.93 -9.21 -11.83
C HIS A 375 -2.17 -9.95 -11.34
N VAL A 376 -2.73 -9.58 -10.18
CA VAL A 376 -3.92 -10.23 -9.61
C VAL A 376 -5.18 -9.92 -10.42
N ASN A 377 -5.34 -8.69 -10.92
CA ASN A 377 -6.46 -8.35 -11.79
C ASN A 377 -6.44 -9.17 -13.08
N TRP A 378 -5.30 -9.24 -13.78
CA TRP A 378 -5.20 -10.05 -14.99
C TRP A 378 -5.34 -11.55 -14.72
N TRP A 379 -4.82 -12.03 -13.59
CA TRP A 379 -5.00 -13.43 -13.20
C TRP A 379 -6.48 -13.77 -13.00
N ILE A 380 -7.23 -12.97 -12.23
CA ILE A 380 -8.67 -13.16 -12.03
C ILE A 380 -9.43 -13.05 -13.36
N GLU A 381 -9.13 -12.03 -14.18
CA GLU A 381 -9.78 -11.82 -15.48
C GLU A 381 -9.60 -13.03 -16.41
N ARG A 382 -8.37 -13.56 -16.49
CA ARG A 382 -8.05 -14.75 -17.30
C ARG A 382 -8.77 -15.99 -16.78
N PHE A 383 -8.79 -16.19 -15.46
CA PHE A 383 -9.50 -17.32 -14.86
C PHE A 383 -11.02 -17.24 -15.10
N ILE A 384 -11.62 -16.06 -14.96
CA ILE A 384 -13.04 -15.84 -15.28
C ILE A 384 -13.32 -16.24 -16.74
N SER A 385 -12.45 -15.79 -17.65
CA SER A 385 -12.61 -15.98 -19.10
C SER A 385 -12.30 -17.39 -19.59
N SER A 386 -11.48 -18.17 -18.87
CA SER A 386 -11.14 -19.54 -19.28
C SER A 386 -12.30 -20.53 -19.12
N GLY A 387 -13.30 -20.20 -18.28
CA GLY A 387 -14.43 -21.08 -17.99
C GLY A 387 -14.09 -22.28 -17.09
N GLU A 388 -12.85 -22.38 -16.60
CA GLU A 388 -12.41 -23.44 -15.68
C GLU A 388 -13.26 -23.48 -14.39
N SER A 389 -13.45 -24.66 -13.80
CA SER A 389 -14.19 -24.76 -12.53
C SER A 389 -13.48 -23.97 -11.43
N VAL A 390 -14.24 -23.24 -10.61
CA VAL A 390 -13.69 -22.54 -9.44
C VAL A 390 -13.12 -23.49 -8.38
N ASP A 391 -13.46 -24.78 -8.45
CA ASP A 391 -12.91 -25.83 -7.60
C ASP A 391 -11.46 -26.19 -7.96
N ASN A 392 -10.97 -25.77 -9.13
CA ASN A 392 -9.57 -25.93 -9.53
C ASN A 392 -8.65 -24.88 -8.91
N LEU A 393 -9.18 -23.90 -8.16
CA LEU A 393 -8.35 -22.92 -7.46
C LEU A 393 -7.56 -23.61 -6.34
N GLU A 394 -6.24 -23.68 -6.51
CA GLU A 394 -5.35 -24.22 -5.49
C GLU A 394 -5.36 -23.36 -4.23
N VAL A 395 -5.50 -24.02 -3.09
CA VAL A 395 -5.38 -23.40 -1.77
C VAL A 395 -3.91 -23.13 -1.48
N VAL A 396 -3.57 -21.88 -1.16
CA VAL A 396 -2.22 -21.52 -0.73
C VAL A 396 -2.15 -21.53 0.80
N GLU A 397 -1.20 -22.27 1.36
CA GLU A 397 -0.86 -22.21 2.78
C GLU A 397 0.07 -21.02 3.03
N ASP A 398 -0.54 -19.85 3.24
CA ASP A 398 0.14 -18.62 3.64
C ASP A 398 -0.77 -17.88 4.62
N ASN A 399 -0.20 -17.31 5.67
CA ASN A 399 -0.93 -16.57 6.71
C ASN A 399 -0.60 -15.06 6.67
N ASN A 400 0.18 -14.59 5.70
CA ASN A 400 0.54 -13.19 5.57
C ASN A 400 -0.38 -12.45 4.59
N PHE A 401 -1.23 -11.54 5.08
CA PHE A 401 -2.11 -10.75 4.22
C PHE A 401 -1.46 -9.46 3.68
N PHE A 402 -0.17 -9.23 3.97
CA PHE A 402 0.50 -7.94 3.73
C PHE A 402 1.76 -8.02 2.87
N LEU A 403 2.75 -8.84 3.24
CA LEU A 403 3.98 -9.03 2.44
C LEU A 403 3.75 -10.09 1.38
#